data_AF-A0A8H4JKC6-F1
#
_entry.id   AF-A0A8H4JKC6-F1
#
_cell.length_a   1.000
_cell.length_b   1.000
_cell.length_c   1.000
_cell.angle_alpha   90.00
_cell.angle_beta   90.00
_cell.angle_gamma   90.00
#
_symmetry.space_group_name_H-M   'P 1'
#
loop_
_entity.id
_entity.type
_entity.pdbx_description
1 polymer ?
#
loop_
_entity_poly.entity_id
_entity_poly.type
_entity_poly.pdbx_seq_one_letter_code
_entity_poly.pdbx_strand_id
1 'polypeptide(L)'
;MSDYPSLEVNSRIAQQDTTTFTVNLGQAFAVGTVPHGGYISAMFLRAASIYLTPYEQPDTFAAHWHFLSATHIGPAVLVVEEVRRGRALSILHITLYQEGLLSESPWISDKSKKKVAAYVTNTLLNGEQGLSLPTGFELSTSPPSVDLTKLATDEDPNWERLHMVVMDVAPMMQHVEFYSPKHKQTPVATWDLWLRMSNNERWTTWALGYIADVAPALIIEGYRPTDLDAPVPKDRFAFDKIFWMPTVSMSLDVKKELPKEGEEWLRIRISTKVIKNGRYDAEVIVFDRDDDIVALSNHVALILDGERNWGRKEKL
;
A
#
# COMPACT_ATOMS: atom_id res chain seq x y z
N MET A 1 24.89 0.50 7.01
CA MET A 1 23.59 1.17 6.79
C MET A 1 23.01 0.55 5.54
N SER A 2 21.72 0.20 5.50
CA SER A 2 21.11 -0.35 4.29
C SER A 2 21.11 0.72 3.18
N ASP A 3 21.28 0.29 1.93
CA ASP A 3 21.18 1.16 0.76
C ASP A 3 19.72 1.58 0.46
N TYR A 4 18.74 0.93 1.12
CA TYR A 4 17.32 1.23 0.95
C TYR A 4 16.79 2.19 2.02
N PRO A 5 15.95 3.17 1.64
CA PRO A 5 15.42 4.18 2.54
C PRO A 5 14.44 3.57 3.56
N SER A 6 14.43 4.15 4.76
CA SER A 6 13.53 3.77 5.85
C SER A 6 12.10 4.28 5.61
N LEU A 7 11.11 3.38 5.59
CA LEU A 7 9.69 3.79 5.56
C LEU A 7 9.35 4.51 6.85
N GLU A 8 9.86 4.04 7.99
CA GLU A 8 9.58 4.67 9.29
C GLU A 8 10.01 6.14 9.30
N VAL A 9 11.25 6.43 8.88
CA VAL A 9 11.81 7.78 8.85
C VAL A 9 11.14 8.64 7.79
N ASN A 10 10.96 8.13 6.58
CA ASN A 10 10.38 8.91 5.48
C ASN A 10 8.88 9.15 5.66
N SER A 11 8.17 8.33 6.43
CA SER A 11 6.73 8.52 6.71
C SER A 11 6.45 9.33 7.99
N ARG A 12 7.48 9.89 8.65
CA ARG A 12 7.28 10.70 9.85
C ARG A 12 6.48 11.96 9.53
N ILE A 13 5.44 12.18 10.33
CA ILE A 13 4.62 13.40 10.31
C ILE A 13 4.92 14.20 11.57
N ALA A 14 4.92 15.53 11.45
CA ALA A 14 5.13 16.43 12.58
C ALA A 14 3.80 17.06 12.98
N GLN A 15 3.31 16.76 14.18
CA GLN A 15 2.13 17.40 14.73
C GLN A 15 2.42 18.86 15.03
N GLN A 16 1.67 19.78 14.41
CA GLN A 16 1.84 21.23 14.59
C GLN A 16 0.84 21.78 15.61
N ASP A 17 -0.38 21.25 15.59
CA ASP A 17 -1.44 21.52 16.56
C ASP A 17 -2.29 20.26 16.75
N THR A 18 -3.40 20.36 17.50
CA THR A 18 -4.26 19.22 17.81
C THR A 18 -4.75 18.48 16.56
N THR A 19 -5.05 19.18 15.46
CA THR A 19 -5.68 18.63 14.26
C THR A 19 -4.79 18.66 13.02
N THR A 20 -3.64 19.32 13.07
CA THR A 20 -2.80 19.56 11.89
C THR A 20 -1.44 18.88 12.01
N PHE A 21 -1.06 18.16 10.96
CA PHE A 21 0.23 17.50 10.83
C PHE A 21 0.91 17.92 9.53
N THR A 22 2.21 18.18 9.55
CA THR A 22 3.00 18.48 8.36
C THR A 22 3.91 17.32 8.00
N VAL A 23 4.20 17.18 6.72
CA VAL A 23 5.14 16.18 6.19
C VAL A 23 5.78 16.67 4.91
N ASN A 24 6.96 16.17 4.59
CA ASN A 24 7.61 16.39 3.30
C ASN A 24 7.66 15.07 2.54
N LEU A 25 6.88 14.94 1.46
CA LEU A 25 6.82 13.73 0.67
C LEU A 25 8.12 13.55 -0.10
N GLY A 26 8.84 12.45 0.17
CA GLY A 26 10.17 12.20 -0.38
C GLY A 26 10.15 11.53 -1.76
N GLN A 27 11.14 11.87 -2.60
CA GLN A 27 11.38 11.23 -3.91
C GLN A 27 11.58 9.72 -3.81
N ALA A 28 12.15 9.25 -2.70
CA ALA A 28 12.49 7.85 -2.49
C ALA A 28 11.26 6.93 -2.63
N PHE A 29 10.09 7.37 -2.15
CA PHE A 29 8.84 6.61 -2.23
C PHE A 29 7.94 7.09 -3.37
N ALA A 30 8.50 7.69 -4.43
CA ALA A 30 7.73 8.10 -5.60
C ALA A 30 7.78 7.08 -6.73
N VAL A 31 6.65 6.93 -7.41
CA VAL A 31 6.49 6.20 -8.65
C VAL A 31 6.63 7.22 -9.77
N GLY A 32 7.80 7.35 -10.36
CA GLY A 32 8.09 8.47 -11.27
C GLY A 32 8.03 9.81 -10.56
N THR A 33 7.06 10.64 -10.92
CA THR A 33 6.89 11.99 -10.34
C THR A 33 5.89 12.05 -9.18
N VAL A 34 5.14 10.97 -8.95
CA VAL A 34 4.03 10.93 -7.99
C VAL A 34 4.38 10.04 -6.79
N PRO A 35 4.36 10.57 -5.55
CA PRO A 35 4.50 9.77 -4.33
C PRO A 35 3.52 8.58 -4.28
N HIS A 36 4.03 7.41 -3.87
CA HIS A 36 3.30 6.15 -3.80
C HIS A 36 2.05 6.25 -2.90
N GLY A 37 0.94 5.67 -3.37
CA GLY A 37 -0.36 5.76 -2.69
C GLY A 37 -0.32 5.18 -1.28
N GLY A 38 0.21 3.97 -1.13
CA GLY A 38 0.35 3.31 0.18
C GLY A 38 1.28 4.05 1.14
N TYR A 39 2.27 4.79 0.62
CA TYR A 39 3.19 5.59 1.46
C TYR A 39 2.45 6.77 2.07
N ILE A 40 1.57 7.40 1.27
CA ILE A 40 0.64 8.42 1.75
C ILE A 40 -0.37 7.82 2.72
N SER A 41 -0.99 6.69 2.38
CA SER A 41 -2.00 6.03 3.22
C SER A 41 -1.45 5.65 4.59
N ALA A 42 -0.21 5.19 4.70
CA ALA A 42 0.46 4.94 5.97
C ALA A 42 0.56 6.21 6.86
N MET A 43 0.77 7.39 6.28
CA MET A 43 0.78 8.66 7.02
C MET A 43 -0.60 9.04 7.58
N PHE A 44 -1.68 8.70 6.87
CA PHE A 44 -3.04 8.89 7.39
C PHE A 44 -3.28 8.02 8.63
N LEU A 45 -2.82 6.77 8.60
CA LEU A 45 -2.94 5.87 9.76
C LEU A 45 -2.10 6.39 10.95
N ARG A 46 -0.89 6.88 10.68
CA ARG A 46 -0.07 7.54 11.71
C ARG A 46 -0.76 8.78 12.30
N ALA A 47 -1.37 9.64 11.48
CA ALA A 47 -2.08 10.83 11.95
C ALA A 47 -3.28 10.46 12.83
N ALA A 48 -4.07 9.48 12.41
CA ALA A 48 -5.19 8.96 13.19
C ALA A 48 -4.71 8.38 14.54
N SER A 49 -3.65 7.57 14.51
CA SER A 49 -3.07 6.96 15.71
C SER A 49 -2.56 8.00 16.70
N ILE A 50 -1.80 8.99 16.25
CA ILE A 50 -1.31 10.07 17.12
C ILE A 50 -2.48 10.89 17.69
N TYR A 51 -3.47 11.25 16.87
CA TYR A 51 -4.64 12.01 17.30
C TYR A 51 -5.45 11.27 18.37
N LEU A 52 -5.62 9.94 18.24
CA LEU A 52 -6.47 9.13 19.11
C LEU A 52 -5.75 8.41 20.25
N THR A 53 -4.42 8.46 20.30
CA THR A 53 -3.63 7.92 21.43
C THR A 53 -4.08 8.49 22.78
N PRO A 54 -4.30 9.82 22.95
CA PRO A 54 -4.80 10.36 24.22
C PRO A 54 -6.19 9.86 24.64
N TYR A 55 -6.92 9.21 23.72
CA TYR A 55 -8.26 8.67 23.94
C TYR A 55 -8.28 7.13 23.96
N GLU A 56 -7.10 6.50 24.09
CA GLU A 56 -6.94 5.04 24.18
C GLU A 56 -7.51 4.30 22.96
N GLN A 57 -7.51 4.93 21.78
CA GLN A 57 -7.95 4.32 20.52
C GLN A 57 -6.92 4.53 19.40
N PRO A 58 -5.65 4.13 19.58
CA PRO A 58 -4.59 4.42 18.62
C PRO A 58 -4.64 3.55 17.36
N ASP A 59 -5.41 2.47 17.35
CA ASP A 59 -5.27 1.41 16.34
C ASP A 59 -6.30 1.54 15.25
N THR A 60 -5.87 1.57 13.99
CA THR A 60 -6.81 1.60 12.87
C THR A 60 -7.53 0.26 12.73
N PHE A 61 -8.86 0.33 12.79
CA PHE A 61 -9.78 -0.77 12.54
C PHE A 61 -10.20 -0.83 11.07
N ALA A 62 -10.54 0.33 10.49
CA ALA A 62 -10.95 0.45 9.10
C ALA A 62 -10.55 1.80 8.50
N ALA A 63 -10.23 1.85 7.22
CA ALA A 63 -9.94 3.09 6.51
C ALA A 63 -10.40 3.06 5.05
N HIS A 64 -10.81 4.22 4.53
CA HIS A 64 -11.20 4.39 3.14
C HIS A 64 -10.57 5.67 2.60
N TRP A 65 -9.70 5.56 1.60
CA TRP A 65 -9.05 6.68 0.92
C TRP A 65 -9.67 6.93 -0.44
N HIS A 66 -9.81 8.20 -0.79
CA HIS A 66 -10.05 8.68 -2.15
C HIS A 66 -8.87 9.55 -2.58
N PHE A 67 -8.24 9.17 -3.69
CA PHE A 67 -7.14 9.90 -4.31
C PHE A 67 -7.75 10.89 -5.32
N LEU A 68 -7.91 12.14 -4.88
CA LEU A 68 -8.64 13.18 -5.61
C LEU A 68 -7.83 13.73 -6.79
N SER A 69 -6.51 13.83 -6.60
CA SER A 69 -5.56 14.20 -7.66
C SER A 69 -4.16 13.72 -7.28
N ALA A 70 -3.26 13.66 -8.26
CA ALA A 70 -1.87 13.30 -8.03
C ALA A 70 -1.23 14.23 -7.00
N THR A 71 -0.52 13.62 -6.04
CA THR A 71 0.42 14.30 -5.16
C THR A 71 1.73 14.54 -5.90
N HIS A 72 2.59 15.36 -5.31
CA HIS A 72 3.95 15.57 -5.80
C HIS A 72 4.93 15.58 -4.64
N ILE A 73 6.19 15.38 -4.95
CA ILE A 73 7.30 15.48 -3.99
C ILE A 73 7.32 16.89 -3.39
N GLY A 74 7.54 16.97 -2.08
CA GLY A 74 7.57 18.23 -1.35
C GLY A 74 6.55 18.32 -0.22
N PRO A 75 6.33 19.54 0.31
CA PRO A 75 5.50 19.75 1.49
C PRO A 75 4.05 19.32 1.31
N ALA A 76 3.47 18.77 2.37
CA ALA A 76 2.07 18.44 2.49
C ALA A 76 1.57 18.66 3.93
N VAL A 77 0.27 18.89 4.06
CA VAL A 77 -0.40 19.08 5.35
C VAL A 77 -1.56 18.10 5.46
N LEU A 78 -1.60 17.30 6.52
CA LEU A 78 -2.74 16.48 6.90
C LEU A 78 -3.57 17.27 7.92
N VAL A 79 -4.87 17.40 7.66
CA VAL A 79 -5.83 18.01 8.59
C VAL A 79 -6.82 16.94 9.02
N VAL A 80 -6.98 16.78 10.33
CA VAL A 80 -7.89 15.84 10.99
C VAL A 80 -9.15 16.58 11.42
N GLU A 81 -10.29 16.09 10.96
CA GLU A 81 -11.62 16.49 11.40
C GLU A 81 -12.24 15.30 12.16
N GLU A 82 -12.55 15.48 13.45
CA GLU A 82 -13.25 14.45 14.20
C GLU A 82 -14.72 14.39 13.76
N VAL A 83 -15.11 13.27 13.15
CA VAL A 83 -16.48 13.04 12.68
C VAL A 83 -17.34 12.51 13.82
N ARG A 84 -16.77 11.58 14.60
CA ARG A 84 -17.43 10.98 15.76
C ARG A 84 -16.40 10.46 16.74
N ARG A 85 -16.55 10.83 18.01
CA ARG A 85 -15.90 10.17 19.14
C ARG A 85 -16.85 9.17 19.78
N GLY A 86 -16.40 7.93 19.94
CA GLY A 86 -17.18 6.88 20.58
C GLY A 86 -16.36 6.11 21.60
N ARG A 87 -17.05 5.38 22.48
CA ARG A 87 -16.38 4.58 23.52
C ARG A 87 -15.58 3.41 22.94
N ALA A 88 -16.11 2.75 21.90
CA ALA A 88 -15.46 1.62 21.25
C ALA A 88 -14.73 2.04 19.97
N LEU A 89 -15.37 2.89 19.15
CA LEU A 89 -14.86 3.32 17.86
C LEU A 89 -14.92 4.83 17.76
N SER A 90 -13.85 5.43 17.25
CA SER A 90 -13.81 6.84 16.82
C SER A 90 -13.53 6.93 15.33
N ILE A 91 -14.17 7.88 14.67
CA ILE A 91 -14.14 8.08 13.22
C ILE A 91 -13.58 9.48 12.95
N LEU A 92 -12.53 9.53 12.15
CA LEU A 92 -11.87 10.74 11.68
C LEU A 92 -12.09 10.89 10.18
N HIS A 93 -12.30 12.13 9.73
CA HIS A 93 -12.10 12.53 8.35
C HIS A 93 -10.75 13.22 8.26
N ILE A 94 -9.83 12.71 7.46
CA ILE A 94 -8.49 13.26 7.31
C ILE A 94 -8.33 13.70 5.85
N THR A 95 -7.76 14.87 5.62
CA THR A 95 -7.46 15.38 4.28
C THR A 95 -6.00 15.77 4.17
N LEU A 96 -5.32 15.30 3.12
CA LEU A 96 -4.00 15.75 2.74
C LEU A 96 -4.10 16.88 1.72
N TYR A 97 -3.47 18.01 2.03
CA TYR A 97 -3.36 19.20 1.22
C TYR A 97 -1.95 19.39 0.68
N GLN A 98 -1.86 19.88 -0.56
CA GLN A 98 -0.64 20.41 -1.16
C GLN A 98 -0.98 21.67 -1.96
N GLU A 99 0.07 22.39 -2.40
CA GLU A 99 -0.03 23.67 -3.12
C GLU A 99 -0.71 24.76 -2.28
N GLY A 100 -0.32 26.03 -2.46
CA GLY A 100 -0.91 27.14 -1.71
C GLY A 100 -0.88 26.97 -0.18
N LEU A 101 0.08 26.21 0.36
CA LEU A 101 0.29 26.00 1.79
C LEU A 101 0.88 27.26 2.43
N LEU A 102 0.62 27.45 3.72
CA LEU A 102 1.21 28.52 4.52
C LEU A 102 2.42 27.99 5.30
N SER A 103 3.38 28.88 5.59
CA SER A 103 4.58 28.53 6.38
C SER A 103 4.31 28.37 7.88
N GLU A 104 3.13 28.82 8.33
CA GLU A 104 2.69 28.81 9.73
C GLU A 104 1.17 28.58 9.78
N SER A 105 0.63 28.44 11.00
CA SER A 105 -0.82 28.24 11.23
C SER A 105 -1.67 29.27 10.47
N PRO A 106 -2.76 28.87 9.79
CA PRO A 106 -3.40 27.54 9.82
C PRO A 106 -2.82 26.49 8.87
N TRP A 107 -1.62 26.69 8.31
CA TRP A 107 -0.86 25.78 7.42
C TRP A 107 -1.48 25.54 6.03
N ILE A 108 -2.79 25.70 5.92
CA ILE A 108 -3.56 25.67 4.68
C ILE A 108 -4.22 27.03 4.43
N SER A 109 -4.55 27.33 3.17
CA SER A 109 -5.31 28.51 2.77
C SER A 109 -6.50 28.10 1.89
N ASP A 110 -7.31 29.07 1.50
CA ASP A 110 -8.35 28.91 0.48
C ASP A 110 -7.80 28.44 -0.89
N LYS A 111 -6.50 28.64 -1.13
CA LYS A 111 -5.80 28.18 -2.33
C LYS A 111 -5.26 26.75 -2.19
N SER A 112 -5.25 26.17 -1.00
CA SER A 112 -4.72 24.82 -0.79
C SER A 112 -5.55 23.75 -1.49
N LYS A 113 -4.87 22.79 -2.11
CA LYS A 113 -5.51 21.74 -2.91
C LYS A 113 -5.58 20.44 -2.14
N LYS A 114 -6.79 19.92 -1.99
CA LYS A 114 -7.03 18.56 -1.48
C LYS A 114 -6.50 17.55 -2.49
N LYS A 115 -5.58 16.70 -2.05
CA LYS A 115 -4.98 15.64 -2.88
C LYS A 115 -5.56 14.27 -2.54
N VAL A 116 -5.71 13.98 -1.25
CA VAL A 116 -6.27 12.73 -0.75
C VAL A 116 -7.20 13.05 0.41
N ALA A 117 -8.36 12.39 0.46
CA ALA A 117 -9.28 12.46 1.60
C ALA A 117 -9.59 11.04 2.07
N ALA A 118 -9.73 10.84 3.38
CA ALA A 118 -10.03 9.54 3.92
C ALA A 118 -10.92 9.60 5.15
N TYR A 119 -11.72 8.55 5.34
CA TYR A 119 -12.31 8.24 6.63
C TYR A 119 -11.49 7.14 7.29
N VAL A 120 -11.06 7.37 8.54
CA VAL A 120 -10.27 6.42 9.32
C VAL A 120 -11.01 6.16 10.63
N THR A 121 -11.30 4.89 10.89
CA THR A 121 -11.92 4.41 12.12
C THR A 121 -10.87 3.73 12.96
N ASN A 122 -10.70 4.19 14.19
CA ASN A 122 -9.79 3.55 15.14
C ASN A 122 -10.50 3.04 16.40
N THR A 123 -9.80 2.15 17.09
CA THR A 123 -10.19 1.40 18.28
C THR A 123 -8.95 1.10 19.13
N LEU A 124 -9.11 0.28 20.16
CA LEU A 124 -8.02 -0.43 20.83
C LEU A 124 -8.08 -1.91 20.42
N LEU A 125 -7.29 -2.32 19.43
CA LEU A 125 -7.45 -3.65 18.79
C LEU A 125 -7.21 -4.80 19.78
N ASN A 126 -6.13 -4.74 20.57
CA ASN A 126 -5.83 -5.76 21.59
C ASN A 126 -6.81 -5.77 22.78
N GLY A 127 -7.70 -4.79 22.89
CA GLY A 127 -8.73 -4.70 23.91
C GLY A 127 -10.08 -5.25 23.47
N GLU A 128 -10.22 -5.68 22.21
CA GLU A 128 -11.49 -6.13 21.66
C GLU A 128 -11.96 -7.45 22.29
N GLN A 129 -13.26 -7.49 22.62
CA GLN A 129 -13.93 -8.70 23.10
C GLN A 129 -15.22 -8.89 22.30
N GLY A 130 -15.51 -10.13 21.92
CA GLY A 130 -16.68 -10.41 21.11
C GLY A 130 -16.79 -11.87 20.71
N LEU A 131 -17.79 -12.13 19.87
CA LEU A 131 -18.04 -13.44 19.30
C LEU A 131 -17.01 -13.74 18.20
N SER A 132 -16.30 -14.86 18.33
CA SER A 132 -15.45 -15.42 17.27
C SER A 132 -16.10 -16.68 16.73
N LEU A 133 -16.31 -16.74 15.42
CA LEU A 133 -16.88 -17.89 14.72
C LEU A 133 -15.98 -18.26 13.52
N PRO A 134 -15.70 -19.55 13.30
CA PRO A 134 -15.02 -19.98 12.09
C PRO A 134 -15.94 -19.73 10.89
N THR A 135 -15.41 -19.08 9.85
CA THR A 135 -16.16 -18.79 8.60
C THR A 135 -16.06 -19.93 7.59
N GLY A 136 -15.07 -20.81 7.73
CA GLY A 136 -14.71 -21.79 6.71
C GLY A 136 -14.11 -21.15 5.45
N PHE A 137 -13.59 -19.92 5.55
CA PHE A 137 -12.91 -19.27 4.43
C PHE A 137 -11.66 -20.06 4.05
N GLU A 138 -11.58 -20.44 2.79
CA GLU A 138 -10.41 -21.06 2.20
C GLU A 138 -10.06 -20.36 0.88
N LEU A 139 -8.78 -20.33 0.57
CA LEU A 139 -8.27 -19.86 -0.71
C LEU A 139 -8.60 -20.90 -1.80
N SER A 140 -9.04 -20.46 -2.99
CA SER A 140 -9.41 -21.37 -4.09
C SER A 140 -8.27 -22.29 -4.53
N THR A 141 -7.04 -21.79 -4.47
CA THR A 141 -5.80 -22.54 -4.63
C THR A 141 -4.87 -22.15 -3.50
N SER A 142 -4.44 -23.09 -2.65
CA SER A 142 -3.47 -22.77 -1.59
C SER A 142 -2.07 -22.57 -2.17
N PRO A 143 -1.28 -21.60 -1.67
CA PRO A 143 0.11 -21.47 -2.06
C PRO A 143 0.94 -22.66 -1.54
N PRO A 144 2.11 -22.96 -2.13
CA PRO A 144 2.99 -24.00 -1.62
C PRO A 144 3.56 -23.62 -0.24
N SER A 145 3.96 -24.63 0.54
CA SER A 145 4.62 -24.41 1.83
C SER A 145 5.90 -23.59 1.67
N VAL A 146 6.29 -22.88 2.73
CA VAL A 146 7.49 -22.05 2.77
C VAL A 146 8.36 -22.40 3.97
N ASP A 147 9.68 -22.30 3.82
CA ASP A 147 10.65 -22.25 4.90
C ASP A 147 11.25 -20.83 4.93
N LEU A 148 10.75 -19.97 5.82
CA LEU A 148 11.14 -18.55 5.86
C LEU A 148 12.65 -18.35 6.13
N THR A 149 13.30 -19.30 6.82
CA THR A 149 14.74 -19.23 7.04
C THR A 149 15.52 -19.45 5.74
N LYS A 150 15.07 -20.40 4.90
CA LYS A 150 15.66 -20.60 3.57
C LYS A 150 15.22 -19.55 2.57
N LEU A 151 14.00 -19.01 2.70
CA LEU A 151 13.52 -17.92 1.87
C LEU A 151 14.41 -16.69 2.02
N ALA A 152 14.81 -16.39 3.26
CA ALA A 152 15.70 -15.27 3.59
C ALA A 152 17.07 -15.34 2.89
N THR A 153 17.52 -16.55 2.49
CA THR A 153 18.79 -16.83 1.83
C THR A 153 18.63 -17.26 0.36
N ASP A 154 17.43 -17.12 -0.22
CA ASP A 154 17.08 -17.56 -1.58
C ASP A 154 17.27 -19.07 -1.83
N GLU A 155 17.21 -19.89 -0.77
CA GLU A 155 17.40 -21.35 -0.79
C GLU A 155 16.09 -22.15 -0.67
N ASP A 156 14.94 -21.48 -0.57
CA ASP A 156 13.64 -22.16 -0.46
C ASP A 156 13.32 -22.99 -1.72
N PRO A 157 12.82 -24.23 -1.60
CA PRO A 157 12.57 -25.10 -2.76
C PRO A 157 11.37 -24.66 -3.62
N ASN A 158 10.40 -23.94 -3.05
CA ASN A 158 9.10 -23.63 -3.67
C ASN A 158 8.97 -22.17 -4.11
N TRP A 159 9.72 -21.28 -3.46
CA TRP A 159 9.63 -19.84 -3.65
C TRP A 159 10.94 -19.27 -4.21
N GLU A 160 10.84 -18.18 -4.95
CA GLU A 160 11.98 -17.45 -5.49
C GLU A 160 11.75 -15.95 -5.40
N ARG A 161 12.84 -15.19 -5.32
CA ARG A 161 12.78 -13.74 -5.33
C ARG A 161 12.24 -13.26 -6.69
N LEU A 162 11.15 -12.52 -6.64
CA LEU A 162 10.48 -11.98 -7.81
C LEU A 162 11.19 -10.71 -8.26
N HIS A 163 11.56 -10.67 -9.54
CA HIS A 163 11.97 -9.46 -10.24
C HIS A 163 11.10 -9.25 -11.48
N MET A 164 10.60 -8.04 -11.68
CA MET A 164 9.82 -7.67 -12.85
C MET A 164 10.30 -6.33 -13.41
N VAL A 165 10.08 -6.13 -14.71
CA VAL A 165 10.45 -4.91 -15.43
C VAL A 165 9.91 -3.62 -14.77
N VAL A 166 8.69 -3.66 -14.20
CA VAL A 166 8.13 -2.51 -13.48
C VAL A 166 9.00 -2.08 -12.29
N MET A 167 9.72 -3.00 -11.66
CA MET A 167 10.57 -2.73 -10.49
C MET A 167 11.85 -1.98 -10.87
N ASP A 168 12.23 -1.99 -12.16
CA ASP A 168 13.34 -1.20 -12.70
C ASP A 168 12.90 0.23 -13.03
N VAL A 169 11.67 0.40 -13.54
CA VAL A 169 11.08 1.71 -13.87
C VAL A 169 10.56 2.44 -12.63
N ALA A 170 10.23 1.68 -11.58
CA ALA A 170 9.67 2.19 -10.35
C ALA A 170 10.55 1.73 -9.15
N PRO A 171 11.72 2.38 -8.92
CA PRO A 171 12.71 1.90 -7.96
C PRO A 171 12.21 1.78 -6.52
N MET A 172 11.15 2.50 -6.15
CA MET A 172 10.54 2.36 -4.82
C MET A 172 10.02 0.93 -4.55
N MET A 173 9.71 0.14 -5.60
CA MET A 173 9.34 -1.27 -5.41
C MET A 173 10.51 -2.08 -4.83
N GLN A 174 11.75 -1.67 -5.06
CA GLN A 174 12.93 -2.35 -4.52
C GLN A 174 13.11 -2.15 -3.01
N HIS A 175 12.29 -1.33 -2.36
CA HIS A 175 12.28 -1.21 -0.90
C HIS A 175 11.63 -2.42 -0.21
N VAL A 176 10.91 -3.23 -0.98
CA VAL A 176 10.25 -4.45 -0.54
C VAL A 176 10.81 -5.61 -1.35
N GLU A 177 11.20 -6.67 -0.67
CA GLU A 177 11.52 -7.93 -1.31
C GLU A 177 10.22 -8.69 -1.55
N PHE A 178 9.97 -9.05 -2.80
CA PHE A 178 8.85 -9.86 -3.20
C PHE A 178 9.34 -11.27 -3.51
N TYR A 179 8.61 -12.27 -3.04
CA TYR A 179 8.90 -13.67 -3.34
C TYR A 179 7.65 -14.35 -3.87
N SER A 180 7.75 -14.98 -5.04
CA SER A 180 6.63 -15.69 -5.68
C SER A 180 6.89 -17.20 -5.76
N PRO A 181 5.86 -18.04 -5.90
CA PRO A 181 6.05 -19.45 -6.18
C PRO A 181 6.79 -19.67 -7.49
N LYS A 182 7.83 -20.51 -7.49
CA LYS A 182 8.58 -20.96 -8.70
C LYS A 182 7.67 -21.58 -9.75
N HIS A 183 6.60 -22.22 -9.29
CA HIS A 183 5.58 -22.82 -10.13
C HIS A 183 4.23 -22.22 -9.79
N LYS A 184 3.82 -21.21 -10.55
CA LYS A 184 2.54 -20.52 -10.37
C LYS A 184 1.38 -21.47 -10.70
N GLN A 185 0.50 -21.67 -9.72
CA GLN A 185 -0.72 -22.48 -9.85
C GLN A 185 -2.00 -21.62 -9.92
N THR A 186 -1.85 -20.32 -9.69
CA THR A 186 -2.95 -19.36 -9.71
C THR A 186 -3.15 -18.75 -11.11
N PRO A 187 -4.34 -18.22 -11.42
CA PRO A 187 -4.56 -17.45 -12.65
C PRO A 187 -3.56 -16.30 -12.81
N VAL A 188 -3.36 -15.85 -14.05
CA VAL A 188 -2.44 -14.73 -14.38
C VAL A 188 -2.70 -13.50 -13.51
N ALA A 189 -3.98 -13.17 -13.30
CA ALA A 189 -4.49 -12.04 -12.54
C ALA A 189 -4.43 -12.21 -11.00
N THR A 190 -3.76 -13.25 -10.50
CA THR A 190 -3.63 -13.54 -9.06
C THR A 190 -2.18 -13.80 -8.72
N TRP A 191 -1.73 -13.27 -7.58
CA TRP A 191 -0.39 -13.51 -7.07
C TRP A 191 -0.42 -13.86 -5.59
N ASP A 192 0.42 -14.82 -5.21
CA ASP A 192 0.82 -15.06 -3.83
C ASP A 192 2.23 -14.55 -3.66
N LEU A 193 2.45 -13.73 -2.65
CA LEU A 193 3.72 -13.07 -2.42
C LEU A 193 4.09 -13.13 -0.95
N TRP A 194 5.31 -13.55 -0.64
CA TRP A 194 5.94 -13.23 0.64
C TRP A 194 6.66 -11.89 0.52
N LEU A 195 6.55 -11.08 1.57
CA LEU A 195 7.09 -9.73 1.64
C LEU A 195 7.95 -9.54 2.89
N ARG A 196 9.11 -8.90 2.71
CA ARG A 196 9.87 -8.25 3.79
C ARG A 196 10.48 -6.95 3.29
N MET A 197 10.83 -6.04 4.19
CA MET A 197 11.53 -4.80 3.80
C MET A 197 12.99 -5.09 3.46
N SER A 198 13.49 -4.52 2.36
CA SER A 198 14.87 -4.72 1.89
C SER A 198 15.93 -4.04 2.78
N ASN A 199 15.50 -3.15 3.68
CA ASN A 199 16.33 -2.54 4.70
C ASN A 199 16.30 -3.26 6.06
N ASN A 200 15.60 -4.39 6.16
CA ASN A 200 15.33 -5.14 7.39
C ASN A 200 14.44 -4.41 8.43
N GLU A 201 13.75 -3.35 8.04
CA GLU A 201 12.66 -2.81 8.86
C GLU A 201 11.54 -3.85 9.00
N ARG A 202 10.85 -3.80 10.15
CA ARG A 202 9.75 -4.73 10.43
C ARG A 202 8.41 -4.06 10.16
N TRP A 203 7.48 -4.82 9.61
CA TRP A 203 6.11 -4.43 9.35
C TRP A 203 5.38 -4.15 10.65
N THR A 204 4.76 -2.98 10.75
CA THR A 204 3.98 -2.56 11.92
C THR A 204 2.57 -2.21 11.48
N THR A 205 1.63 -2.13 12.42
CA THR A 205 0.20 -1.93 12.11
C THR A 205 -0.05 -0.66 11.28
N TRP A 206 0.66 0.45 11.53
CA TRP A 206 0.51 1.68 10.74
C TRP A 206 1.04 1.52 9.30
N ALA A 207 1.93 0.55 9.04
CA ALA A 207 2.46 0.25 7.71
C ALA A 207 1.47 -0.56 6.86
N LEU A 208 0.35 -1.03 7.41
CA LEU A 208 -0.67 -1.77 6.63
C LEU A 208 -1.24 -0.94 5.47
N GLY A 209 -1.30 0.40 5.60
CA GLY A 209 -1.64 1.28 4.48
C GLY A 209 -0.62 1.22 3.33
N TYR A 210 0.67 1.01 3.63
CA TYR A 210 1.70 0.79 2.63
C TYR A 210 1.61 -0.61 2.03
N ILE A 211 1.57 -1.64 2.88
CA ILE A 211 1.50 -3.07 2.48
C ILE A 211 0.30 -3.35 1.57
N ALA A 212 -0.85 -2.70 1.80
CA ALA A 212 -2.03 -2.86 0.96
C ALA A 212 -1.80 -2.42 -0.51
N ASP A 213 -0.88 -1.47 -0.77
CA ASP A 213 -0.71 -0.85 -2.09
C ASP A 213 0.63 -1.20 -2.77
N VAL A 214 1.54 -1.95 -2.13
CA VAL A 214 2.88 -2.23 -2.71
C VAL A 214 2.87 -3.16 -3.93
N ALA A 215 1.81 -3.96 -4.12
CA ALA A 215 1.78 -5.04 -5.10
C ALA A 215 0.65 -5.01 -6.17
N PRO A 216 -0.47 -4.26 -6.06
CA PRO A 216 -1.54 -4.28 -7.06
C PRO A 216 -1.10 -4.10 -8.52
N ALA A 217 -0.05 -3.30 -8.77
CA ALA A 217 0.53 -3.12 -10.10
C ALA A 217 1.02 -4.44 -10.73
N LEU A 218 1.49 -5.40 -9.91
CA LEU A 218 1.98 -6.71 -10.36
C LEU A 218 0.88 -7.55 -11.02
N ILE A 219 -0.40 -7.26 -10.76
CA ILE A 219 -1.52 -7.91 -11.45
C ILE A 219 -1.44 -7.61 -12.95
N ILE A 220 -1.25 -6.35 -13.32
CA ILE A 220 -1.16 -5.93 -14.73
C ILE A 220 0.14 -6.45 -15.35
N GLU A 221 1.24 -6.37 -14.61
CA GLU A 221 2.55 -6.85 -15.08
C GLU A 221 2.60 -8.36 -15.30
N GLY A 222 1.78 -9.14 -14.60
CA GLY A 222 1.63 -10.58 -14.87
C GLY A 222 1.11 -10.89 -16.27
N TYR A 223 0.52 -9.91 -16.96
CA TYR A 223 0.09 -10.03 -18.35
C TYR A 223 1.17 -9.65 -19.37
N ARG A 224 2.33 -9.13 -18.92
CA ARG A 224 3.44 -8.76 -19.79
C ARG A 224 4.01 -10.01 -20.47
N PRO A 225 4.26 -9.98 -21.80
CA PRO A 225 4.96 -11.05 -22.48
C PRO A 225 6.35 -11.30 -21.87
N THR A 226 6.83 -12.54 -21.91
CA THR A 226 8.18 -12.88 -21.46
C THR A 226 9.24 -12.72 -22.55
N ASP A 227 8.81 -12.71 -23.82
CA ASP A 227 9.68 -12.53 -24.98
C ASP A 227 9.50 -11.12 -25.53
N LEU A 228 10.64 -10.44 -25.71
CA LEU A 228 10.75 -9.05 -26.15
C LEU A 228 10.24 -8.86 -27.60
N ASP A 229 10.45 -9.88 -28.44
CA ASP A 229 10.10 -9.86 -29.86
C ASP A 229 8.74 -10.52 -30.16
N ALA A 230 8.02 -10.97 -29.13
CA ALA A 230 6.74 -11.62 -29.32
C ALA A 230 5.72 -10.67 -29.97
N PRO A 231 4.97 -11.13 -30.98
CA PRO A 231 3.91 -10.32 -31.59
C PRO A 231 2.85 -10.00 -30.54
N VAL A 232 2.42 -8.74 -30.49
CA VAL A 232 1.44 -8.26 -29.50
C VAL A 232 0.10 -8.98 -29.71
N PRO A 233 -0.36 -9.81 -28.75
CA PRO A 233 -1.67 -10.44 -28.86
C PRO A 233 -2.80 -9.40 -28.81
N LYS A 234 -3.95 -9.70 -29.45
CA LYS A 234 -5.10 -8.79 -29.56
C LYS A 234 -5.67 -8.34 -28.19
N ASP A 235 -5.50 -9.17 -27.17
CA ASP A 235 -6.00 -9.01 -25.80
C ASP A 235 -4.89 -8.75 -24.77
N ARG A 236 -3.72 -8.34 -25.24
CA ARG A 236 -2.52 -8.07 -24.43
C ARG A 236 -1.84 -6.78 -24.88
N PHE A 237 -0.70 -6.46 -24.28
CA PHE A 237 0.12 -5.30 -24.60
C PHE A 237 1.55 -5.74 -24.95
N ALA A 238 2.27 -4.86 -25.65
CA ALA A 238 3.65 -5.08 -26.05
C ALA A 238 4.60 -5.11 -24.84
N PHE A 239 5.71 -5.83 -24.95
CA PHE A 239 6.72 -5.90 -23.88
C PHE A 239 7.23 -4.52 -23.44
N ASP A 240 7.40 -3.58 -24.36
CA ASP A 240 7.91 -2.23 -24.09
C ASP A 240 6.84 -1.25 -23.58
N LYS A 241 5.58 -1.69 -23.47
CA LYS A 241 4.49 -0.83 -23.03
C LYS A 241 4.54 -0.60 -21.52
N ILE A 242 4.73 0.64 -21.11
CA ILE A 242 4.64 1.07 -19.70
C ILE A 242 3.27 1.65 -19.39
N PHE A 243 2.76 1.27 -18.21
CA PHE A 243 1.53 1.80 -17.65
C PHE A 243 1.80 2.56 -16.36
N TRP A 244 1.03 3.61 -16.16
CA TRP A 244 0.81 4.18 -14.83
C TRP A 244 -0.56 3.71 -14.34
N MET A 245 -0.61 3.15 -13.13
CA MET A 245 -1.83 2.57 -12.57
C MET A 245 -2.29 3.34 -11.33
N PRO A 246 -2.82 4.57 -11.49
CA PRO A 246 -3.25 5.35 -10.34
C PRO A 246 -4.47 4.72 -9.68
N THR A 247 -4.38 4.55 -8.37
CA THR A 247 -5.49 4.20 -7.50
C THR A 247 -6.45 5.39 -7.41
N VAL A 248 -7.76 5.15 -7.56
CA VAL A 248 -8.84 6.13 -7.39
C VAL A 248 -9.37 6.08 -5.97
N SER A 249 -9.55 4.87 -5.44
CA SER A 249 -9.92 4.64 -4.04
C SER A 249 -9.34 3.34 -3.53
N MET A 250 -9.07 3.29 -2.23
CA MET A 250 -8.57 2.12 -1.52
C MET A 250 -9.33 1.97 -0.19
N SER A 251 -9.72 0.75 0.17
CA SER A 251 -10.22 0.41 1.52
C SER A 251 -9.20 -0.44 2.28
N LEU A 252 -9.25 -0.42 3.61
CA LEU A 252 -8.48 -1.29 4.48
C LEU A 252 -9.35 -1.71 5.66
N ASP A 253 -9.46 -3.01 5.89
CA ASP A 253 -10.12 -3.60 7.05
C ASP A 253 -9.07 -4.39 7.85
N VAL A 254 -8.69 -3.91 9.03
CA VAL A 254 -7.72 -4.58 9.90
C VAL A 254 -8.45 -5.60 10.77
N LYS A 255 -7.93 -6.82 10.81
CA LYS A 255 -8.49 -7.95 11.57
C LYS A 255 -7.64 -8.32 12.77
N LYS A 256 -6.34 -8.02 12.71
CA LYS A 256 -5.35 -8.38 13.72
C LYS A 256 -4.32 -7.27 13.86
N GLU A 257 -4.01 -6.88 15.09
CA GLU A 257 -2.87 -6.00 15.38
C GLU A 257 -1.56 -6.78 15.16
N LEU A 258 -0.56 -6.16 14.53
CA LEU A 258 0.78 -6.73 14.47
C LEU A 258 1.51 -6.51 15.80
N PRO A 259 2.48 -7.37 16.18
CA PRO A 259 3.32 -7.14 17.36
C PRO A 259 3.98 -5.75 17.34
N LYS A 260 4.24 -5.18 18.53
CA LYS A 260 4.81 -3.83 18.65
C LYS A 260 6.21 -3.73 18.04
N GLU A 261 6.98 -4.81 18.15
CA GLU A 261 8.28 -4.99 17.51
C GLU A 261 8.20 -5.22 15.98
N GLY A 262 6.99 -5.34 15.44
CA GLY A 262 6.68 -5.61 14.05
C GLY A 262 6.80 -7.07 13.64
N GLU A 263 6.61 -7.33 12.35
CA GLU A 263 6.87 -8.62 11.71
C GLU A 263 7.92 -8.48 10.61
N GLU A 264 8.82 -9.44 10.47
CA GLU A 264 9.77 -9.43 9.34
C GLU A 264 9.05 -9.82 8.05
N TRP A 265 8.21 -10.85 8.14
CA TRP A 265 7.54 -11.47 7.02
C TRP A 265 6.03 -11.31 7.12
N LEU A 266 5.42 -10.90 6.01
CA LEU A 266 3.98 -11.01 5.79
C LEU A 266 3.75 -11.67 4.44
N ARG A 267 2.66 -12.41 4.31
CA ARG A 267 2.22 -12.94 3.02
C ARG A 267 1.05 -12.11 2.51
N ILE A 268 1.00 -11.85 1.22
CA ILE A 268 -0.18 -11.26 0.59
C ILE A 268 -0.69 -12.16 -0.53
N ARG A 269 -2.02 -12.18 -0.70
CA ARG A 269 -2.65 -12.59 -1.95
C ARG A 269 -3.28 -11.39 -2.60
N ILE A 270 -2.92 -11.11 -3.84
CA ILE A 270 -3.58 -10.09 -4.66
C ILE A 270 -4.36 -10.75 -5.79
N SER A 271 -5.55 -10.24 -6.09
CA SER A 271 -6.39 -10.73 -7.19
C SER A 271 -7.21 -9.61 -7.82
N THR A 272 -7.51 -9.73 -9.11
CA THR A 272 -8.49 -8.87 -9.79
C THR A 272 -9.64 -9.71 -10.34
N LYS A 273 -10.87 -9.18 -10.27
CA LYS A 273 -12.05 -9.85 -10.80
C LYS A 273 -12.31 -9.41 -12.25
N VAL A 274 -12.13 -8.13 -12.54
CA VAL A 274 -12.42 -7.56 -13.87
C VAL A 274 -11.40 -6.49 -14.24
N ILE A 275 -10.65 -6.74 -15.32
CA ILE A 275 -9.93 -5.71 -16.05
C ILE A 275 -10.74 -5.35 -17.31
N LYS A 276 -11.21 -4.10 -17.40
CA LYS A 276 -12.02 -3.67 -18.55
C LYS A 276 -11.89 -2.18 -18.79
N ASN A 277 -11.67 -1.81 -20.06
CA ASN A 277 -11.65 -0.42 -20.54
C ASN A 277 -10.72 0.50 -19.73
N GLY A 278 -9.50 0.03 -19.43
CA GLY A 278 -8.51 0.81 -18.68
C GLY A 278 -8.82 0.97 -17.20
N ARG A 279 -9.66 0.09 -16.63
CA ARG A 279 -9.99 0.05 -15.20
C ARG A 279 -9.88 -1.37 -14.67
N TYR A 280 -9.45 -1.51 -13.43
CA TYR A 280 -9.43 -2.79 -12.73
C TYR A 280 -9.72 -2.61 -11.24
N ASP A 281 -10.23 -3.66 -10.62
CA ASP A 281 -10.23 -3.83 -9.18
C ASP A 281 -8.98 -4.59 -8.73
N ALA A 282 -8.49 -4.34 -7.52
CA ALA A 282 -7.52 -5.21 -6.87
C ALA A 282 -7.99 -5.52 -5.46
N GLU A 283 -8.14 -6.79 -5.13
CA GLU A 283 -8.26 -7.25 -3.76
C GLU A 283 -6.89 -7.65 -3.24
N VAL A 284 -6.61 -7.29 -2.00
CA VAL A 284 -5.41 -7.68 -1.27
C VAL A 284 -5.84 -8.32 0.05
N ILE A 285 -5.36 -9.53 0.30
CA ILE A 285 -5.51 -10.22 1.58
C ILE A 285 -4.12 -10.32 2.18
N VAL A 286 -3.94 -9.75 3.36
CA VAL A 286 -2.68 -9.79 4.11
C VAL A 286 -2.78 -10.86 5.18
N PHE A 287 -1.77 -11.73 5.24
CA PHE A 287 -1.62 -12.80 6.20
C PHE A 287 -0.32 -12.61 6.97
N ASP A 288 -0.30 -13.07 8.22
CA ASP A 288 0.95 -13.25 8.95
C ASP A 288 1.63 -14.58 8.58
N ARG A 289 2.69 -14.92 9.31
CA ARG A 289 3.48 -16.13 9.07
C ARG A 289 2.74 -17.44 9.37
N ASP A 290 1.67 -17.37 10.16
CA ASP A 290 0.89 -18.51 10.61
C ASP A 290 -0.40 -18.66 9.78
N ASP A 291 -0.48 -17.94 8.64
CA ASP A 291 -1.62 -17.87 7.73
C ASP A 291 -2.92 -17.27 8.34
N ASP A 292 -2.82 -16.56 9.47
CA ASP A 292 -3.93 -15.77 9.99
C ASP A 292 -4.11 -14.49 9.16
N ILE A 293 -5.36 -14.13 8.87
CA ILE A 293 -5.68 -12.87 8.18
C ILE A 293 -5.40 -11.68 9.09
N VAL A 294 -4.49 -10.81 8.65
CA VAL A 294 -4.14 -9.55 9.31
C VAL A 294 -5.03 -8.41 8.81
N ALA A 295 -5.21 -8.31 7.49
CA ALA A 295 -5.99 -7.24 6.89
C ALA A 295 -6.56 -7.62 5.52
N LEU A 296 -7.63 -6.93 5.14
CA LEU A 296 -8.23 -7.00 3.80
C LEU A 296 -8.21 -5.61 3.17
N SER A 297 -8.01 -5.53 1.86
CA SER A 297 -8.05 -4.27 1.13
C SER A 297 -8.66 -4.45 -0.26
N ASN A 298 -9.33 -3.42 -0.76
CA ASN A 298 -9.82 -3.36 -2.12
C ASN A 298 -9.52 -2.01 -2.77
N HIS A 299 -9.13 -2.05 -4.04
CA HIS A 299 -8.78 -0.89 -4.84
C HIS A 299 -9.75 -0.75 -6.01
N VAL A 300 -10.05 0.49 -6.35
CA VAL A 300 -10.52 0.88 -7.68
C VAL A 300 -9.37 1.63 -8.34
N ALA A 301 -8.86 1.12 -9.46
CA ALA A 301 -7.68 1.68 -10.11
C ALA A 301 -7.84 1.78 -11.62
N LEU A 302 -7.08 2.70 -12.22
CA LEU A 302 -7.01 2.90 -13.66
C LEU A 302 -5.76 2.24 -14.23
N ILE A 303 -5.76 2.01 -15.54
CA ILE A 303 -4.60 1.62 -16.34
C ILE A 303 -4.43 2.71 -17.38
N LEU A 304 -3.44 3.57 -17.18
CA LEU A 304 -3.16 4.70 -18.04
C LEU A 304 -1.81 4.54 -18.71
N ASP A 305 -1.59 5.27 -19.79
CA ASP A 305 -0.29 5.38 -20.42
C ASP A 305 0.77 5.91 -19.44
N GLY A 306 1.93 5.27 -19.37
CA GLY A 306 3.06 5.70 -18.54
C GLY A 306 3.49 7.15 -18.80
N GLU A 307 3.33 7.66 -20.02
CA GLU A 307 3.67 9.04 -20.37
C GLU A 307 2.96 10.08 -19.49
N ARG A 308 1.82 9.73 -18.88
CA ARG A 308 1.09 10.64 -17.97
C ARG A 308 1.82 10.90 -16.65
N ASN A 309 2.74 10.03 -16.26
CA ASN A 309 3.48 10.13 -15.00
C ASN A 309 4.97 10.42 -15.23
N TRP A 310 5.57 9.81 -16.25
CA TRP A 310 6.99 9.92 -16.56
C TRP A 310 7.31 10.81 -17.77
N GLY A 311 6.29 11.26 -18.51
CA GLY A 311 6.47 11.99 -19.77
C GLY A 311 6.90 11.09 -20.95
N ARG A 312 7.11 11.68 -22.14
CA ARG A 312 7.40 10.94 -23.39
C ARG A 312 8.79 10.28 -23.48
N LYS A 313 9.62 10.37 -22.43
CA LYS A 313 11.05 10.02 -22.51
C LYS A 313 11.38 8.60 -22.06
N GLU A 314 10.47 7.91 -21.39
CA GLU A 314 10.73 6.56 -20.90
C GLU A 314 10.16 5.54 -21.88
N LYS A 315 11.06 4.97 -22.68
CA LYS A 315 10.88 3.64 -23.26
C LYS A 315 11.68 2.68 -22.39
N LEU A 316 11.12 1.49 -22.17
CA LEU A 316 11.87 0.36 -21.63
C LEU A 316 13.09 0.03 -22.49
#